data_AF-A0A7C5MMZ9-F1
#
_entry.id   AF-A0A7C5MMZ9-F1
#
_cell.length_a   1.000
_cell.length_b   1.000
_cell.length_c   1.000
_cell.angle_alpha   90.00
_cell.angle_beta   90.00
_cell.angle_gamma   90.00
#
_symmetry.space_group_name_H-M   'P 1'
#
loop_
_entity.id
_entity.type
_entity.pdbx_description
1 polymer ?
#
loop_
_entity_poly.entity_id
_entity_poly.type
_entity_poly.pdbx_seq_one_letter_code
_entity_poly.pdbx_strand_id
1 'polypeptide(L)'
;MRRTDGLFQLIKALNRTDKRNFKLLTQLTSGTKNYIRLFDAIDRQDLYDEKKIIRQFKSDAMVKQFSVTKNYLYHNILKSLSYFEKGTFAELSTVIVQVQSLLDKNLLPHAKKLLKKAKVLASQQESFQQMVELLEMERQLLLEEQSFKHYKERIEEIHAEERLFREKAQNLLAYRHLMDRMNGIITASRQARNGDDLEEIYNLVADP
;
A
#
# COMPACT_ATOMS: atom_id res chain seq x y z
N MET A 1 -22.94 7.87 17.87
CA MET A 1 -22.61 6.91 16.80
C MET A 1 -22.26 5.57 17.42
N ARG A 2 -22.97 4.48 17.08
CA ARG A 2 -22.52 3.12 17.45
C ARG A 2 -21.20 2.89 16.73
N ARG A 3 -20.09 2.69 17.47
CA ARG A 3 -18.84 2.23 16.87
C ARG A 3 -19.11 0.85 16.25
N THR A 4 -19.20 0.79 14.93
CA THR A 4 -19.26 -0.47 14.20
C THR A 4 -17.92 -1.18 14.35
N ASP A 5 -17.92 -2.50 14.53
CA ASP A 5 -16.69 -3.26 14.71
C ASP A 5 -15.82 -3.23 13.44
N GLY A 6 -14.54 -2.87 13.59
CA GLY A 6 -13.64 -2.65 12.46
C GLY A 6 -13.35 -3.93 11.66
N LEU A 7 -13.38 -5.11 12.29
CA LEU A 7 -13.22 -6.38 11.59
C LEU A 7 -14.45 -6.70 10.74
N PHE A 8 -15.65 -6.44 11.27
CA PHE A 8 -16.89 -6.59 10.51
C PHE A 8 -16.91 -5.67 9.28
N GLN A 9 -16.55 -4.39 9.46
CA GLN A 9 -16.44 -3.44 8.35
C GLN A 9 -15.46 -3.91 7.29
N LEU A 10 -14.26 -4.35 7.70
CA LEU A 10 -13.25 -4.88 6.78
C LEU A 10 -13.79 -6.05 5.98
N ILE A 11 -14.37 -7.06 6.64
CA ILE A 11 -14.91 -8.26 5.98
C ILE A 11 -16.00 -7.91 4.96
N LYS A 12 -16.86 -6.94 5.28
CA LYS A 12 -17.92 -6.47 4.39
C LYS A 12 -17.42 -5.67 3.19
N ALA A 13 -16.28 -5.00 3.31
CA ALA A 13 -15.65 -4.28 2.22
C ALA A 13 -14.95 -5.20 1.19
N LEU A 14 -14.65 -6.45 1.56
CA LEU A 14 -13.98 -7.41 0.68
C LEU A 14 -14.86 -7.81 -0.51
N ASN A 15 -14.29 -7.79 -1.71
CA ASN A 15 -14.96 -8.33 -2.90
C ASN A 15 -14.88 -9.88 -2.92
N ARG A 16 -15.59 -10.52 -3.86
CA ARG A 16 -15.64 -11.99 -3.96
C ARG A 16 -14.26 -12.63 -4.13
N THR A 17 -13.36 -12.00 -4.87
CA THR A 17 -12.00 -12.46 -5.12
C THR A 17 -11.15 -12.37 -3.85
N ASP A 18 -11.22 -11.25 -3.12
CA ASP A 18 -10.49 -11.05 -1.86
C ASP A 18 -10.85 -12.12 -0.83
N LYS A 19 -12.16 -12.40 -0.68
CA LYS A 19 -12.66 -13.44 0.23
C LYS A 19 -12.14 -14.83 -0.14
N ARG A 20 -12.12 -15.15 -1.44
CA ARG A 20 -11.56 -16.41 -1.94
C ARG A 20 -10.06 -16.50 -1.66
N ASN A 21 -9.32 -15.45 -1.95
CA ASN A 21 -7.88 -15.34 -1.76
C ASN A 21 -7.48 -15.53 -0.29
N PHE A 22 -8.20 -14.87 0.62
CA PHE A 22 -8.02 -15.06 2.06
C PHE A 22 -8.20 -16.51 2.48
N LYS A 23 -9.28 -17.17 2.04
CA LYS A 23 -9.54 -18.57 2.36
C LYS A 23 -8.46 -19.49 1.80
N LEU A 24 -8.04 -19.26 0.55
CA LEU A 24 -6.98 -20.04 -0.09
C LEU A 24 -5.66 -19.94 0.69
N LEU A 25 -5.21 -18.73 1.03
CA LEU A 25 -3.97 -18.53 1.76
C LEU A 25 -4.03 -19.10 3.17
N THR A 26 -5.16 -18.93 3.86
CA THR A 26 -5.35 -19.43 5.21
C THR A 26 -5.32 -20.96 5.25
N GLN A 27 -5.85 -21.65 4.23
CA GLN A 27 -5.82 -23.12 4.14
C GLN A 27 -4.41 -23.72 4.07
N LEU A 28 -3.42 -22.95 3.59
CA LEU A 28 -2.03 -23.41 3.46
C LEU A 28 -1.26 -23.42 4.80
N THR A 29 -1.83 -22.86 5.87
CA THR A 29 -1.21 -22.81 7.19
C THR A 29 -1.87 -23.81 8.13
N SER A 30 -1.08 -24.60 8.84
CA SER A 30 -1.57 -25.63 9.78
C SER A 30 -2.33 -24.99 10.96
N GLY A 31 -3.52 -25.52 11.30
CA GLY A 31 -4.29 -25.10 12.49
C GLY A 31 -5.33 -23.99 12.27
N THR A 32 -5.60 -23.57 11.04
CA THR A 32 -6.32 -22.32 10.72
C THR A 32 -7.80 -22.44 10.36
N LYS A 33 -8.39 -23.65 10.43
CA LYS A 33 -9.83 -23.86 10.14
C LYS A 33 -10.75 -22.97 10.98
N ASN A 34 -10.30 -22.58 12.18
CA ASN A 34 -11.06 -21.71 13.09
C ASN A 34 -11.19 -20.27 12.58
N TYR A 35 -10.16 -19.72 11.93
CA TYR A 35 -10.20 -18.37 11.37
C TYR A 35 -11.16 -18.29 10.17
N ILE A 36 -11.20 -19.33 9.34
CA ILE A 36 -12.16 -19.41 8.22
C ILE A 36 -13.60 -19.50 8.76
N ARG A 37 -13.84 -20.31 9.81
CA ARG A 37 -15.16 -20.44 10.44
C ARG A 37 -15.62 -19.11 11.05
N LEU A 38 -14.73 -18.41 11.75
CA LEU A 38 -15.03 -17.10 12.32
C LEU A 38 -15.30 -16.06 11.23
N PHE A 39 -14.46 -16.02 10.19
CA PHE A 39 -14.65 -15.16 9.02
C PHE A 39 -16.03 -15.37 8.41
N ASP A 40 -16.42 -16.63 8.14
CA ASP A 40 -17.71 -16.96 7.53
C ASP A 40 -18.89 -16.59 8.43
N ALA A 41 -18.75 -16.75 9.75
CA ALA A 41 -19.79 -16.36 10.69
C ALA A 41 -19.99 -14.84 10.74
N ILE A 42 -18.92 -14.06 10.67
CA ILE A 42 -18.98 -12.59 10.62
C ILE A 42 -19.54 -12.12 9.27
N ASP A 43 -19.07 -12.69 8.15
CA ASP A 43 -19.47 -12.29 6.80
C ASP A 43 -20.97 -12.49 6.54
N ARG A 44 -21.56 -13.52 7.14
CA ARG A 44 -23.00 -13.82 7.03
C ARG A 44 -23.91 -12.88 7.82
N GLN A 45 -23.38 -12.08 8.75
CA GLN A 45 -24.21 -11.15 9.51
C GLN A 45 -24.52 -9.91 8.68
N ASP A 46 -25.76 -9.44 8.65
CA ASP A 46 -26.11 -8.16 8.03
C ASP A 46 -25.78 -6.98 8.97
N LEU A 47 -25.97 -7.20 10.28
CA LEU A 47 -25.60 -6.30 11.35
C LEU A 47 -24.74 -7.04 12.36
N TYR A 48 -23.63 -6.42 12.77
CA TYR A 48 -22.68 -7.06 13.68
C TYR A 48 -23.30 -7.35 15.05
N ASP A 49 -23.28 -8.63 15.45
CA ASP A 49 -23.65 -9.10 16.78
C ASP A 49 -22.59 -10.09 17.29
N GLU A 50 -21.68 -9.57 18.12
CA GLU A 50 -20.63 -10.35 18.79
C GLU A 50 -21.19 -11.43 19.71
N LYS A 51 -22.27 -11.14 20.45
CA LYS A 51 -22.86 -12.09 21.39
C LYS A 51 -23.40 -13.31 20.65
N LYS A 52 -23.98 -13.13 19.46
CA LYS A 52 -24.43 -14.23 18.59
C LYS A 52 -23.26 -15.12 18.16
N ILE A 53 -22.12 -14.54 17.81
CA ILE A 53 -20.91 -15.29 17.42
C ILE A 53 -20.37 -16.08 18.61
N ILE A 54 -20.23 -15.45 19.78
CA ILE A 54 -19.75 -16.12 20.99
C ILE A 54 -20.65 -17.29 21.38
N ARG A 55 -21.98 -17.15 21.27
CA ARG A 55 -22.92 -18.25 21.50
C ARG A 55 -22.75 -19.38 20.49
N GLN A 56 -22.55 -19.07 19.21
CA GLN A 56 -22.36 -20.06 18.14
C GLN A 56 -21.09 -20.90 18.35
N PHE A 57 -20.01 -20.31 18.87
CA PHE A 57 -18.72 -20.98 19.07
C PHE A 57 -18.38 -21.22 20.55
N LYS A 58 -19.37 -21.28 21.44
CA LYS A 58 -19.19 -21.29 22.90
C LYS A 58 -18.19 -22.35 23.43
N SER A 59 -18.11 -23.51 22.77
CA SER A 59 -17.22 -24.61 23.16
C SER A 59 -15.83 -24.55 22.51
N ASP A 60 -15.60 -23.59 21.61
CA ASP A 60 -14.36 -23.44 20.87
C ASP A 60 -13.34 -22.61 21.68
N ALA A 61 -12.06 -22.99 21.64
CA ALA A 61 -11.00 -22.23 22.31
C ALA A 61 -10.92 -20.79 21.77
N MET A 62 -11.32 -20.55 20.52
CA MET A 62 -11.24 -19.24 19.88
C MET A 62 -12.09 -18.15 20.57
N VAL A 63 -13.23 -18.51 21.20
CA VAL A 63 -14.07 -17.50 21.87
C VAL A 63 -13.60 -17.21 23.29
N LYS A 64 -12.79 -18.08 23.91
CA LYS A 64 -12.19 -17.81 25.22
C LYS A 64 -11.27 -16.60 25.18
N GLN A 65 -10.66 -16.33 24.02
CA GLN A 65 -9.81 -15.17 23.77
C GLN A 65 -10.32 -14.39 22.55
N PHE A 66 -11.63 -14.13 22.49
CA PHE A 66 -12.28 -13.61 21.28
C PHE A 66 -11.65 -12.32 20.75
N SER A 67 -11.26 -11.38 21.63
CA SER A 67 -10.57 -10.16 21.24
C SER A 67 -9.24 -10.44 20.52
N VAL A 68 -8.45 -11.38 21.04
CA VAL A 68 -7.18 -11.80 20.45
C VAL A 68 -7.42 -12.47 19.11
N THR A 69 -8.36 -13.41 19.05
CA THR A 69 -8.73 -14.09 17.80
C THR A 69 -9.22 -13.11 16.73
N LYS A 70 -10.03 -12.11 17.08
CA LYS A 70 -10.45 -11.05 16.16
C LYS A 70 -9.25 -10.26 15.63
N ASN A 71 -8.32 -9.88 16.50
CA ASN A 71 -7.13 -9.13 16.09
C ASN A 71 -6.26 -9.96 15.12
N TYR A 72 -6.04 -11.23 15.42
CA TYR A 72 -5.32 -12.14 14.50
C TYR A 72 -6.04 -12.29 13.16
N LEU A 73 -7.37 -12.45 13.17
CA LEU A 73 -8.15 -12.56 11.93
C LEU A 73 -8.04 -11.27 11.10
N TYR A 74 -8.14 -10.10 11.73
CA TYR A 74 -7.96 -8.81 11.08
C TYR A 74 -6.61 -8.73 10.37
N HIS A 75 -5.51 -9.01 11.08
CA HIS A 75 -4.17 -8.97 10.49
C HIS A 75 -3.96 -10.03 9.41
N ASN A 76 -4.55 -11.22 9.54
CA ASN A 76 -4.47 -12.25 8.50
C ASN A 76 -5.22 -11.84 7.22
N ILE A 77 -6.36 -11.15 7.34
CA ILE A 77 -7.07 -10.60 6.18
C ILE A 77 -6.20 -9.55 5.50
N LEU A 78 -5.64 -8.59 6.24
CA LEU A 78 -4.74 -7.57 5.69
C LEU A 78 -3.53 -8.20 4.99
N LYS A 79 -2.89 -9.19 5.62
CA LYS A 79 -1.77 -9.92 5.03
C LYS A 79 -2.17 -10.62 3.73
N SER A 80 -3.37 -11.20 3.67
CA SER A 80 -3.86 -11.82 2.45
C SER A 80 -4.10 -10.78 1.35
N LEU A 81 -4.66 -9.62 1.66
CA LEU A 81 -4.87 -8.56 0.67
C LEU A 81 -3.54 -8.15 0.04
N SER A 82 -2.52 -7.89 0.87
CA SER A 82 -1.19 -7.52 0.39
C SER A 82 -0.51 -8.63 -0.43
N TYR A 83 -0.75 -9.90 -0.11
CA TYR A 83 -0.15 -11.03 -0.83
C TYR A 83 -0.67 -11.19 -2.27
N PHE A 84 -1.95 -10.90 -2.51
CA PHE A 84 -2.59 -11.07 -3.82
C PHE A 84 -2.70 -9.78 -4.63
N GLU A 85 -2.26 -8.65 -4.07
CA GLU A 85 -2.08 -7.41 -4.82
C GLU A 85 -0.97 -7.58 -5.87
N LYS A 86 -1.35 -7.67 -7.14
CA LYS A 86 -0.41 -7.73 -8.29
C LYS A 86 -0.40 -6.40 -9.02
N GLY A 87 0.77 -5.98 -9.51
CA GLY A 87 0.91 -4.75 -10.29
C GLY A 87 0.73 -3.45 -9.50
N THR A 88 0.70 -3.52 -8.16
CA THR A 88 0.52 -2.34 -7.29
C THR A 88 1.86 -1.88 -6.69
N PHE A 89 1.79 -0.80 -5.91
CA PHE A 89 2.89 -0.28 -5.10
C PHE A 89 3.63 -1.37 -4.30
N ALA A 90 2.91 -2.40 -3.86
CA ALA A 90 3.46 -3.53 -3.10
C ALA A 90 4.47 -4.35 -3.91
N GLU A 91 4.24 -4.56 -5.22
CA GLU A 91 5.16 -5.31 -6.07
C GLU A 91 6.48 -4.54 -6.24
N LEU A 92 6.41 -3.26 -6.59
CA LEU A 92 7.60 -2.42 -6.74
C LEU A 92 8.38 -2.35 -5.43
N SER A 93 7.70 -2.07 -4.31
CA SER A 93 8.32 -2.00 -2.98
C SER A 93 9.02 -3.31 -2.61
N THR A 94 8.39 -4.46 -2.91
CA THR A 94 8.99 -5.77 -2.67
C THR A 94 10.27 -5.97 -3.48
N VAL A 95 10.27 -5.60 -4.76
CA VAL A 95 11.47 -5.73 -5.61
C VAL A 95 12.58 -4.78 -5.15
N ILE A 96 12.26 -3.54 -4.74
CA ILE A 96 13.24 -2.58 -4.18
C ILE A 96 13.93 -3.19 -2.94
N VAL A 97 13.17 -3.73 -1.99
CA VAL A 97 13.73 -4.40 -0.80
C VAL A 97 14.61 -5.59 -1.18
N GLN A 98 14.23 -6.36 -2.20
CA GLN A 98 15.05 -7.47 -2.69
C GLN A 98 16.36 -6.99 -3.33
N VAL A 99 16.34 -5.89 -4.11
CA VAL A 99 17.54 -5.27 -4.67
C VAL A 99 18.50 -4.86 -3.56
N GLN A 100 17.99 -4.11 -2.56
CA GLN A 100 18.81 -3.67 -1.43
C GLN A 100 19.42 -4.86 -0.68
N SER A 101 18.61 -5.89 -0.35
CA SER A 101 19.12 -7.07 0.35
C SER A 101 20.18 -7.84 -0.44
N LEU A 102 20.15 -7.81 -1.76
CA LEU A 102 21.15 -8.46 -2.61
C LEU A 102 22.43 -7.61 -2.69
N LEU A 103 22.32 -6.28 -2.75
CA LEU A 103 23.46 -5.36 -2.66
C LEU A 103 24.18 -5.51 -1.32
N ASP A 104 23.44 -5.54 -0.20
CA ASP A 104 24.00 -5.73 1.14
C ASP A 104 24.77 -7.06 1.30
N LYS A 105 24.44 -8.06 0.47
CA LYS A 105 25.09 -9.39 0.44
C LYS A 105 26.14 -9.52 -0.65
N ASN A 106 26.45 -8.44 -1.34
CA ASN A 106 27.36 -8.38 -2.48
C ASN A 106 27.01 -9.37 -3.61
N LEU A 107 25.71 -9.70 -3.79
CA LEU A 107 25.20 -10.57 -4.84
C LEU A 107 24.89 -9.76 -6.11
N LEU A 108 25.90 -9.07 -6.64
CA LEU A 108 25.77 -8.02 -7.66
C LEU A 108 25.03 -8.44 -8.94
N PRO A 109 25.30 -9.61 -9.57
CA PRO A 109 24.59 -10.01 -10.80
C PRO A 109 23.09 -10.19 -10.61
N HIS A 110 22.68 -10.69 -9.43
CA HIS A 110 21.28 -10.85 -9.08
C HIS A 110 20.61 -9.50 -8.79
N ALA A 111 21.32 -8.63 -8.04
CA ALA A 111 20.87 -7.26 -7.76
C ALA A 111 20.63 -6.50 -9.07
N LYS A 112 21.58 -6.55 -10.03
CA LYS A 112 21.48 -5.89 -11.34
C LYS A 112 20.24 -6.33 -12.14
N LYS A 113 19.92 -7.63 -12.12
CA LYS A 113 18.76 -8.17 -12.81
C LYS A 113 17.45 -7.67 -12.21
N LEU A 114 17.34 -7.67 -10.88
CA LEU A 114 16.14 -7.16 -10.20
C LEU A 114 16.03 -5.64 -10.30
N LEU A 115 17.13 -4.92 -10.24
CA LEU A 115 17.19 -3.46 -10.41
C LEU A 115 16.61 -3.03 -11.76
N LYS A 116 16.98 -3.71 -12.86
CA LYS A 116 16.38 -3.47 -14.18
C LYS A 116 14.86 -3.69 -14.17
N LYS A 117 14.39 -4.78 -13.55
CA LYS A 117 12.94 -5.05 -13.41
C LYS A 117 12.26 -3.94 -12.60
N ALA A 118 12.85 -3.50 -11.50
CA ALA A 118 12.32 -2.46 -10.63
C ALA A 118 12.20 -1.11 -11.37
N LYS A 119 13.21 -0.71 -12.15
CA LYS A 119 13.15 0.52 -12.96
C LYS A 119 12.01 0.46 -13.99
N VAL A 120 11.79 -0.68 -14.64
CA VAL A 120 10.64 -0.85 -15.57
C VAL A 120 9.31 -0.70 -14.83
N LEU A 121 9.15 -1.37 -13.68
CA LEU A 121 7.95 -1.25 -12.86
C LEU A 121 7.71 0.18 -12.38
N ALA A 122 8.75 0.87 -11.89
CA ALA A 122 8.66 2.25 -11.44
C ALA A 122 8.24 3.20 -12.56
N SER A 123 8.77 3.02 -13.77
CA SER A 123 8.34 3.79 -14.94
C SER A 123 6.88 3.52 -15.31
N GLN A 124 6.44 2.25 -15.32
CA GLN A 124 5.07 1.87 -15.65
C GLN A 124 4.04 2.39 -14.63
N GLN A 125 4.45 2.50 -13.36
CA GLN A 125 3.61 2.97 -12.26
C GLN A 125 3.72 4.48 -12.03
N GLU A 126 4.51 5.21 -12.83
CA GLU A 126 4.83 6.64 -12.62
C GLU A 126 5.35 6.95 -11.20
N SER A 127 6.05 5.98 -10.61
CA SER A 127 6.63 6.02 -9.26
C SER A 127 7.96 6.78 -9.27
N PHE A 128 7.91 8.08 -9.55
CA PHE A 128 9.10 8.92 -9.81
C PHE A 128 10.06 9.00 -8.61
N GLN A 129 9.53 9.01 -7.37
CA GLN A 129 10.37 9.04 -6.17
C GLN A 129 11.15 7.74 -5.98
N GLN A 130 10.50 6.59 -6.18
CA GLN A 130 11.13 5.27 -6.15
C GLN A 130 12.14 5.09 -7.29
N MET A 131 11.90 5.72 -8.45
CA MET A 131 12.89 5.72 -9.53
C MET A 131 14.20 6.39 -9.09
N VAL A 132 14.14 7.51 -8.37
CA VAL A 132 15.34 8.18 -7.83
C VAL A 132 16.07 7.28 -6.82
N GLU A 133 15.33 6.56 -5.97
CA GLU A 133 15.91 5.57 -5.05
C GLU A 133 16.61 4.42 -5.80
N LEU A 134 16.00 3.91 -6.88
CA LEU A 134 16.60 2.87 -7.72
C LEU A 134 17.86 3.36 -8.44
N LEU A 135 17.91 4.63 -8.85
CA LEU A 135 19.11 5.24 -9.43
C LEU A 135 20.27 5.33 -8.41
N GLU A 136 19.95 5.54 -7.13
CA GLU A 136 20.95 5.49 -6.05
C GLU A 136 21.50 4.06 -5.85
N MET A 137 20.63 3.07 -5.86
CA MET A 137 21.05 1.65 -5.82
C MET A 137 21.89 1.27 -7.04
N GLU A 138 21.61 1.83 -8.22
CA GLU A 138 22.42 1.64 -9.41
C GLU A 138 23.83 2.22 -9.24
N ARG A 139 23.93 3.40 -8.62
CA ARG A 139 25.21 4.02 -8.24
C ARG A 139 26.02 3.13 -7.30
N GLN A 140 25.40 2.61 -6.25
CA GLN A 140 26.03 1.67 -5.32
C GLN A 140 26.55 0.44 -6.06
N LEU A 141 25.72 -0.16 -6.93
CA LEU A 141 26.11 -1.33 -7.73
C LEU A 141 27.33 -1.05 -8.61
N LEU A 142 27.40 0.12 -9.25
CA LEU A 142 28.52 0.50 -10.11
C LEU A 142 29.82 0.69 -9.34
N LEU A 143 29.76 1.21 -8.11
CA LEU A 143 30.92 1.32 -7.21
C LEU A 143 31.46 -0.08 -6.85
N GLU A 144 30.57 -1.01 -6.51
CA GLU A 144 30.94 -2.38 -6.10
C GLU A 144 31.46 -3.24 -7.27
N GLU A 145 31.01 -2.99 -8.51
CA GLU A 145 31.49 -3.72 -9.71
C GLU A 145 32.94 -3.37 -10.11
N GLN A 146 33.56 -2.34 -9.50
CA GLN A 146 34.96 -1.91 -9.72
C GLN A 146 35.35 -1.66 -11.20
N SER A 147 34.37 -1.42 -12.08
CA SER A 147 34.58 -1.20 -13.52
C SER A 147 34.65 0.29 -13.85
N PHE A 148 35.85 0.88 -13.72
CA PHE A 148 36.04 2.34 -13.80
C PHE A 148 35.71 2.95 -15.16
N LYS A 149 35.93 2.23 -16.27
CA LYS A 149 35.71 2.76 -17.63
C LYS A 149 34.23 3.06 -17.91
N HIS A 150 33.33 2.21 -17.45
CA HIS A 150 31.89 2.38 -17.62
C HIS A 150 31.24 3.22 -16.52
N TYR A 151 31.97 3.47 -15.44
CA TYR A 151 31.49 4.22 -14.29
C TYR A 151 31.18 5.68 -14.66
N LYS A 152 32.14 6.43 -15.20
CA LYS A 152 31.99 7.87 -15.43
C LYS A 152 30.82 8.21 -16.36
N GLU A 153 30.74 7.54 -17.51
CA GLU A 153 29.67 7.77 -18.49
C GLU A 153 28.29 7.46 -17.88
N ARG A 154 28.17 6.32 -17.18
CA ARG A 154 26.90 5.93 -16.57
C ARG A 154 26.48 6.85 -15.43
N ILE A 155 27.42 7.38 -14.65
CA ILE A 155 27.11 8.32 -13.56
C ILE A 155 26.52 9.62 -14.10
N GLU A 156 27.05 10.17 -15.19
CA GLU A 156 26.48 11.35 -15.84
C GLU A 156 25.05 11.10 -16.35
N GLU A 157 24.81 9.92 -16.94
CA GLU A 157 23.47 9.50 -17.35
C GLU A 157 22.51 9.40 -16.15
N ILE A 158 22.95 8.78 -15.05
CA ILE A 158 22.17 8.68 -13.81
C ILE A 158 21.82 10.07 -13.29
N HIS A 159 22.76 11.01 -13.27
CA HIS A 159 22.48 12.39 -12.85
C HIS A 159 21.42 13.09 -13.73
N ALA A 160 21.45 12.85 -15.05
CA ALA A 160 20.43 13.35 -15.95
C ALA A 160 19.06 12.71 -15.72
N GLU A 161 19.01 11.38 -15.54
CA GLU A 161 17.81 10.63 -15.18
C GLU A 161 17.21 11.16 -13.86
N GLU A 162 18.02 11.36 -12.83
CA GLU A 162 17.57 11.89 -11.54
C GLU A 162 16.93 13.27 -11.65
N ARG A 163 17.53 14.19 -12.40
CA ARG A 163 16.96 15.53 -12.62
C ARG A 163 15.58 15.42 -13.27
N LEU A 164 15.47 14.62 -14.32
CA LEU A 164 14.21 14.38 -15.01
C LEU A 164 13.13 13.83 -14.08
N PHE A 165 13.44 12.80 -13.28
CA PHE A 165 12.44 12.18 -12.41
C PHE A 165 12.08 13.06 -11.20
N ARG A 166 13.02 13.86 -10.68
CA ARG A 166 12.72 14.87 -9.65
C ARG A 166 11.77 15.94 -10.17
N GLU A 167 11.99 16.45 -11.38
CA GLU A 167 11.09 17.41 -12.01
C GLU A 167 9.69 16.83 -12.23
N LYS A 168 9.60 15.59 -12.72
CA LYS A 168 8.30 14.88 -12.84
C LYS A 168 7.59 14.74 -11.49
N ALA A 169 8.33 14.39 -10.44
CA ALA A 169 7.77 14.31 -9.09
C ALA A 169 7.25 15.66 -8.59
N GLN A 170 8.00 16.74 -8.83
CA GLN A 170 7.59 18.10 -8.48
C GLN A 170 6.31 18.52 -9.23
N ASN A 171 6.23 18.24 -10.53
CA ASN A 171 5.06 18.55 -11.35
C ASN A 171 3.82 17.77 -10.86
N LEU A 172 3.98 16.49 -10.52
CA LEU A 172 2.89 15.68 -9.96
C LEU A 172 2.41 16.22 -8.61
N LEU A 173 3.32 16.66 -7.75
CA LEU A 173 2.97 17.29 -6.47
C LEU A 173 2.23 18.62 -6.68
N ALA A 174 2.68 19.45 -7.61
CA ALA A 174 2.01 20.71 -7.95
C ALA A 174 0.56 20.47 -8.42
N TYR A 175 0.32 19.46 -9.26
CA TYR A 175 -1.03 19.06 -9.67
C TYR A 175 -1.88 18.61 -8.48
N ARG A 176 -1.31 17.80 -7.58
CA ARG A 176 -2.02 17.35 -6.36
C ARG A 176 -2.40 18.52 -5.47
N HIS A 177 -1.49 19.47 -5.23
CA HIS A 177 -1.79 20.67 -4.46
C HIS A 177 -2.94 21.48 -5.08
N LEU A 178 -2.97 21.61 -6.41
CA LEU A 178 -4.07 22.28 -7.11
C LEU A 178 -5.40 21.52 -6.92
N MET A 179 -5.37 20.19 -7.02
CA MET A 179 -6.55 19.35 -6.80
C MET A 179 -7.06 19.44 -5.35
N ASP A 180 -6.16 19.47 -4.38
CA ASP A 180 -6.51 19.62 -2.96
C ASP A 180 -7.18 20.97 -2.70
N ARG A 181 -6.66 22.05 -3.30
CA ARG A 181 -7.29 23.38 -3.27
C ARG A 181 -8.69 23.34 -3.88
N MET A 182 -8.83 22.77 -5.08
CA MET A 182 -10.13 22.65 -5.74
C MET A 182 -11.13 21.85 -4.90
N ASN A 183 -10.70 20.72 -4.31
CA ASN A 183 -11.53 19.91 -3.42
C ASN A 183 -11.92 20.66 -2.15
N GLY A 184 -11.01 21.49 -1.61
CA GLY A 184 -11.29 22.41 -0.51
C GLY A 184 -12.42 23.37 -0.84
N ILE A 185 -12.32 24.06 -1.99
CA ILE A 185 -13.36 24.99 -2.47
C ILE A 185 -14.69 24.24 -2.66
N ILE A 186 -14.71 23.10 -3.35
CA ILE A 186 -15.94 22.33 -3.61
C ILE A 186 -16.61 21.92 -2.29
N THR A 187 -15.82 21.42 -1.33
CA THR A 187 -16.33 20.98 -0.04
C THR A 187 -16.92 22.15 0.74
N ALA A 188 -16.23 23.28 0.73
CA ALA A 188 -16.63 24.47 1.43
C ALA A 188 -17.86 25.13 0.77
N SER A 189 -17.96 25.18 -0.56
CA SER A 189 -19.17 25.62 -1.29
C SER A 189 -20.39 24.73 -1.04
N ARG A 190 -20.20 23.43 -0.81
CA ARG A 190 -21.30 22.52 -0.41
C ARG A 190 -21.77 22.76 1.03
N GLN A 191 -20.91 23.32 1.88
CA GLN A 191 -21.21 23.61 3.30
C GLN A 191 -21.67 25.05 3.52
N ALA A 192 -21.31 25.97 2.64
CA ALA A 192 -21.74 27.35 2.62
C ALA A 192 -23.27 27.40 2.58
N ARG A 193 -23.85 28.05 3.60
CA ARG A 193 -25.31 28.15 3.71
C ARG A 193 -25.82 29.43 3.07
N ASN A 194 -24.97 30.47 3.01
CA ASN A 194 -25.26 31.79 2.44
C ASN A 194 -24.09 32.29 1.54
N GLY A 195 -24.30 33.37 0.77
CA GLY A 195 -23.33 33.91 -0.18
C GLY A 195 -22.05 34.48 0.43
N ASP A 196 -22.10 35.02 1.66
CA ASP A 196 -20.94 35.60 2.35
C ASP A 196 -19.91 34.54 2.77
N ASP A 197 -20.36 33.30 3.07
CA ASP A 197 -19.47 32.18 3.39
C ASP A 197 -18.56 31.82 2.18
N LEU A 198 -19.05 32.01 0.96
CA LEU A 198 -18.32 31.65 -0.27
C LEU A 198 -17.13 32.58 -0.55
N GLU A 199 -17.24 33.86 -0.22
CA GLU A 199 -16.18 34.85 -0.47
C GLU A 199 -15.02 34.67 0.52
N GLU A 200 -15.31 34.39 1.79
CA GLU A 200 -14.30 34.08 2.81
C GLU A 200 -13.57 32.75 2.52
N ILE A 201 -14.31 31.73 2.09
CA ILE A 201 -13.76 30.43 1.66
C ILE A 201 -12.91 30.57 0.40
N TYR A 202 -13.35 31.38 -0.58
CA TYR A 202 -12.60 31.63 -1.80
C TYR A 202 -11.25 32.29 -1.48
N ASN A 203 -11.25 33.29 -0.60
CA ASN A 203 -10.03 33.99 -0.19
C ASN A 203 -9.04 33.08 0.59
N LEU A 204 -9.54 32.15 1.41
CA LEU A 204 -8.71 31.17 2.14
C LEU A 204 -8.05 30.12 1.24
N VAL A 205 -8.63 29.85 0.07
CA VAL A 205 -8.07 28.86 -0.88
C VAL A 205 -7.35 29.52 -2.06
N ALA A 206 -7.63 30.80 -2.34
CA ALA A 206 -7.03 31.56 -3.43
C ALA A 206 -5.60 32.06 -3.12
N ASP A 207 -5.27 32.34 -1.85
CA ASP A 207 -3.94 32.82 -1.43
C ASP A 207 -3.22 31.77 -0.53
N PRO A 208 -1.92 31.46 -0.77
CA PRO A 208 -1.16 30.40 -0.08
C PRO A 208 -0.77 30.71 1.37
#